data_AF-A0ABC9XER7-F1
#
_entry.id   AF-A0ABC9XER7-F1
#
_cell.length_a   1.000
_cell.length_b   1.000
_cell.length_c   1.000
_cell.angle_alpha   90.00
_cell.angle_beta   90.00
_cell.angle_gamma   90.00
#
_symmetry.space_group_name_H-M   'P 1'
#
loop_
_entity.id
_entity.type
_entity.pdbx_description
1 polymer ?
#
loop_
_entity_poly.entity_id
_entity_poly.type
_entity_poly.pdbx_seq_one_letter_code
_entity_poly.pdbx_strand_id
1 'polypeptide(L)'
;MGEHPFSIMSLAGDTYVLVTSEALDREQVAEYIVTVRAWNENSPALSASKTLFVELLDVNDNAPNFAQAFCTMVLSENKPAVMTLGRLSTWTPTREKTPT
;
A
#
# COMPACT_ATOMS: atom_id res chain seq x y z
N MET A 1 7.71 7.16 21.33
CA MET A 1 7.63 7.82 20.00
C MET A 1 7.46 6.68 19.01
N GLY A 2 6.35 6.63 18.30
CA GLY A 2 6.05 5.51 17.42
C GLY A 2 7.09 5.40 16.31
N GLU A 3 7.51 4.18 15.99
CA GLU A 3 8.28 3.93 14.78
C GLU A 3 7.38 4.30 13.60
N HIS A 4 7.79 5.32 12.85
CA HIS A 4 7.13 5.76 11.62
C HIS A 4 8.09 5.47 10.47
N PRO A 5 7.61 5.05 9.28
CA PRO A 5 8.47 4.64 8.17
C PRO A 5 9.12 5.82 7.46
N PHE A 6 9.23 6.98 8.12
CA PHE A 6 9.77 8.21 7.58
C PHE A 6 10.88 8.75 8.48
N SER A 7 11.95 9.22 7.85
CA SER A 7 13.09 9.84 8.51
C SER A 7 13.44 11.16 7.83
N ILE A 8 14.03 12.08 8.59
CA ILE A 8 14.53 13.35 8.06
C ILE A 8 16.04 13.23 7.90
N MET A 9 16.54 13.54 6.70
CA MET A 9 17.97 13.58 6.38
C MET A 9 18.40 15.01 6.05
N SER A 10 19.54 15.45 6.57
CA SER A 10 20.14 16.73 6.18
C SER A 10 20.79 16.60 4.81
N LEU A 11 20.50 17.55 3.91
CA LEU A 11 21.05 17.57 2.55
C LEU A 11 22.17 18.60 2.42
N ALA A 12 21.88 19.88 2.72
CA ALA A 12 22.84 20.97 2.67
C ALA A 12 22.32 22.21 3.43
N GLY A 13 23.14 22.78 4.31
CA GLY A 13 22.73 23.92 5.15
C GLY A 13 21.45 23.59 5.93
N ASP A 14 20.47 24.48 5.88
CA ASP A 14 19.15 24.30 6.52
C ASP A 14 18.15 23.53 5.64
N THR A 15 18.64 22.80 4.63
CA THR A 15 17.80 21.97 3.75
C THR A 15 17.75 20.54 4.27
N TYR A 16 16.53 20.05 4.43
CA TYR A 16 16.24 18.69 4.89
C TYR A 16 15.32 18.00 3.90
N VAL A 17 15.49 16.68 3.78
CA VAL A 17 14.64 15.82 2.95
C VAL A 17 13.93 14.80 3.83
N LEU A 18 12.63 14.61 3.58
CA LEU A 18 11.85 13.54 4.16
C LEU A 18 12.04 12.30 3.28
N VAL A 19 12.57 11.22 3.85
CA VAL A 19 12.84 9.95 3.17
C VAL A 19 12.09 8.83 3.84
N THR A 20 11.82 7.76 3.09
CA THR A 20 11.30 6.52 3.67
C THR A 20 12.44 5.75 4.34
N SER A 21 12.23 5.26 5.55
CA SER A 21 13.23 4.45 6.28
C SER A 21 13.11 2.96 5.98
N GLU A 22 11.99 2.54 5.42
CA GLU A 22 11.69 1.15 5.04
C GLU A 22 10.82 1.09 3.78
N ALA A 23 10.62 -0.12 3.25
CA ALA A 23 9.70 -0.33 2.14
C ALA A 23 8.26 -0.07 2.59
N LEU A 24 7.50 0.66 1.78
CA LEU A 24 6.11 0.96 2.05
C LEU A 24 5.23 -0.02 1.29
N ASP A 25 4.24 -0.59 1.98
CA ASP A 25 3.28 -1.53 1.43
C ASP A 25 1.88 -0.91 1.51
N ARG A 26 1.28 -0.65 0.34
CA ARG A 26 -0.04 -0.03 0.24
C ARG A 26 -1.12 -0.92 0.81
N GLU A 27 -1.02 -2.24 0.64
CA GLU A 27 -2.00 -3.19 1.15
C GLU A 27 -2.00 -3.24 2.69
N GLN A 28 -0.91 -2.80 3.33
CA GLN A 28 -0.83 -2.60 4.77
C GLN A 28 -1.34 -1.21 5.17
N VAL A 29 -0.82 -0.15 4.54
CA VAL A 29 -1.16 1.25 4.84
C VAL A 29 -1.17 2.07 3.57
N ALA A 30 -2.35 2.51 3.12
CA ALA A 30 -2.50 3.24 1.86
C ALA A 30 -2.18 4.75 1.98
N GLU A 31 -2.28 5.33 3.17
CA GLU A 31 -2.17 6.77 3.40
C GLU A 31 -1.45 7.10 4.72
N TYR A 32 -0.61 8.13 4.71
CA TYR A 32 0.07 8.65 5.88
C TYR A 32 -0.17 10.15 6.06
N ILE A 33 -0.38 10.57 7.31
CA ILE A 33 -0.44 11.97 7.72
C ILE A 33 0.85 12.28 8.49
N VAL A 34 1.78 13.00 7.85
CA VAL A 34 3.09 13.31 8.43
C VAL A 34 3.13 14.77 8.85
N THR A 35 3.41 15.05 10.13
CA THR A 35 3.59 16.42 10.61
C THR A 35 5.06 16.69 10.87
N VAL A 36 5.64 17.60 10.10
CA VAL A 36 7.02 18.07 10.27
C VAL A 36 7.00 19.31 11.15
N ARG A 37 7.93 19.37 12.12
CA ARG A 37 8.09 20.52 13.02
C ARG A 37 9.54 20.97 13.02
N ALA A 38 9.76 22.27 12.89
CA ALA A 38 11.06 22.91 13.04
C ALA A 38 10.99 23.93 14.18
N TRP A 39 12.10 24.10 14.90
CA TRP A 39 12.25 25.11 15.95
C TRP A 39 13.67 25.65 15.94
N ASN A 40 13.84 26.89 16.41
CA ASN A 40 15.16 27.46 16.66
C ASN A 40 15.56 27.27 18.13
N GLU A 41 16.85 27.44 18.42
CA GLU A 41 17.39 27.37 19.78
C GLU A 41 17.43 28.73 20.49
N ASN A 42 16.80 29.75 19.91
CA ASN A 42 16.75 31.10 20.47
C ASN A 42 15.78 31.20 21.66
N SER A 43 15.90 32.26 22.45
CA SER A 43 14.96 32.58 23.52
C SER A 43 14.33 33.97 23.28
N PRO A 44 13.02 34.07 23.02
CA PRO A 44 12.03 32.98 22.99
C PRO A 44 12.18 32.09 21.76
N ALA A 45 11.91 30.79 21.94
CA ALA A 45 11.96 29.82 20.85
C ALA A 45 10.77 30.02 19.91
N LEU A 46 11.07 30.07 18.62
CA LEU A 46 10.09 30.05 17.54
C LEU A 46 9.99 28.62 17.02
N SER A 47 8.76 28.17 16.77
CA SER A 47 8.52 26.88 16.12
C SER A 47 7.49 27.01 15.02
N ALA A 48 7.68 26.25 13.95
CA ALA A 48 6.76 26.14 12.83
C ALA A 48 6.47 24.66 12.55
N SER A 49 5.27 24.35 12.09
CA SER A 49 4.90 23.00 11.68
C SER A 49 4.14 22.99 10.36
N LYS A 50 4.25 21.88 9.64
CA LYS A 50 3.53 21.63 8.40
C LYS A 50 3.10 20.17 8.35
N THR A 51 1.84 19.96 7.98
CA THR A 51 1.29 18.61 7.74
C THR A 51 1.34 18.28 6.25
N LEU A 52 1.77 17.06 5.96
CA LEU A 52 1.86 16.45 4.64
C LEU A 52 0.89 15.27 4.59
N PHE A 53 0.15 15.16 3.49
CA PHE A 53 -0.70 14.03 3.18
C PHE A 53 0.01 13.20 2.12
N VAL A 54 0.38 11.97 2.46
CA VAL A 54 1.13 11.07 1.60
C VAL A 54 0.21 9.91 1.21
N GLU A 55 -0.12 9.82 -0.07
CA GLU A 55 -0.90 8.71 -0.64
C GLU A 55 0.05 7.75 -1.34
N LEU A 56 -0.06 6.45 -1.05
CA LEU A 56 0.67 5.42 -1.78
C LEU A 56 -0.08 5.00 -3.03
N LEU A 57 0.60 5.12 -4.16
CA LEU A 57 0.07 4.68 -5.44
C LEU A 57 0.07 3.15 -5.53
N ASP A 58 -1.02 2.62 -6.09
CA ASP A 58 -1.20 1.19 -6.30
C ASP A 58 -0.25 0.64 -7.37
N VAL A 59 0.52 -0.37 -7.00
CA VAL A 59 1.32 -1.19 -7.92
C VAL A 59 0.69 -2.57 -7.93
N ASN A 60 0.52 -3.15 -9.13
CA ASN A 60 0.00 -4.51 -9.26
C ASN A 60 1.10 -5.55 -8.98
N ASP A 61 1.56 -5.62 -7.74
CA ASP A 61 2.55 -6.57 -7.23
C ASP A 61 1.94 -7.81 -6.56
N ASN A 62 0.62 -7.80 -6.35
CA ASN A 62 -0.12 -8.89 -5.76
C ASN A 62 -0.64 -9.88 -6.82
N ALA A 63 -0.06 -11.08 -6.87
CA ALA A 63 -0.53 -12.14 -7.77
C ALA A 63 -1.94 -12.64 -7.36
N PRO A 64 -2.79 -13.02 -8.33
CA PRO A 64 -4.09 -13.62 -8.02
C PRO A 64 -3.93 -14.93 -7.26
N ASN A 65 -4.64 -15.04 -6.13
CA ASN A 65 -4.63 -16.22 -5.28
C ASN A 65 -5.93 -16.99 -5.43
N PHE A 66 -5.85 -18.32 -5.52
CA PHE A 66 -7.02 -19.17 -5.43
C PHE A 66 -7.41 -19.39 -3.96
N ALA A 67 -8.71 -19.47 -3.69
CA ALA A 67 -9.20 -19.78 -2.34
C ALA A 67 -8.79 -21.19 -1.86
N GLN A 68 -8.50 -22.10 -2.79
CA GLN A 68 -8.10 -23.47 -2.50
C GLN A 68 -6.94 -23.86 -3.42
N ALA A 69 -5.94 -24.56 -2.87
CA ALA A 69 -4.80 -25.06 -3.65
C ALA A 69 -5.20 -26.14 -4.67
N PHE A 70 -6.29 -26.87 -4.39
CA PHE A 70 -6.83 -27.90 -5.27
C PHE A 70 -8.34 -27.70 -5.41
N CYS A 71 -8.87 -27.88 -6.62
CA CYS A 71 -10.30 -27.95 -6.87
C CYS A 71 -10.63 -29.25 -7.61
N THR A 72 -11.41 -30.11 -6.97
CA THR A 72 -11.90 -31.35 -7.58
C THR A 72 -13.32 -31.13 -8.07
N MET A 73 -13.54 -31.30 -9.37
CA MET A 73 -14.87 -31.25 -9.97
C MET A 73 -15.21 -32.60 -10.57
N VAL A 74 -16.42 -33.10 -10.32
CA VAL A 74 -16.86 -34.42 -10.78
C VAL A 74 -18.00 -34.24 -11.78
N LEU A 75 -17.83 -34.84 -12.96
CA LEU A 75 -18.84 -34.87 -14.02
C LEU A 75 -19.33 -36.30 -14.20
N SER A 76 -20.63 -36.54 -14.05
CA SER A 76 -21.23 -37.82 -14.41
C SER A 76 -21.23 -38.00 -15.92
N GLU A 77 -21.18 -39.25 -16.38
CA GLU A 77 -21.31 -39.59 -17.80
C GLU A 77 -22.66 -39.14 -18.40
N ASN A 78 -22.74 -39.12 -19.74
CA ASN A 78 -23.93 -38.80 -20.53
C ASN A 78 -24.46 -37.36 -20.37
N LYS A 79 -23.53 -36.39 -20.32
CA LYS A 79 -23.85 -34.95 -20.30
C LYS A 79 -23.84 -34.38 -21.72
N PRO A 80 -24.62 -33.31 -21.98
CA PRO A 80 -24.63 -32.66 -23.29
C PRO A 80 -23.23 -32.20 -23.69
N ALA A 81 -22.97 -32.16 -25.01
CA ALA A 81 -21.65 -31.85 -25.57
C ALA A 81 -21.10 -30.47 -25.16
N VAL A 82 -21.97 -29.56 -24.74
CA VAL A 82 -21.60 -28.24 -24.20
C VAL A 82 -22.23 -28.10 -22.81
N MET A 83 -21.40 -28.13 -21.78
CA MET A 83 -21.81 -27.91 -20.39
C MET A 83 -20.65 -27.30 -19.58
N THR A 84 -20.96 -26.35 -18.71
CA THR A 84 -20.01 -25.81 -17.72
C THR A 84 -20.02 -26.68 -16.48
N LEU A 85 -18.87 -27.26 -16.13
CA LEU A 85 -18.70 -28.12 -14.95
C LEU A 85 -18.55 -27.31 -13.65
N GLY A 86 -17.88 -26.17 -13.72
CA GLY A 86 -17.70 -25.28 -12.57
C GLY A 86 -16.98 -23.99 -12.96
N ARG A 87 -16.86 -23.07 -12.01
CA ARG A 87 -16.18 -21.80 -12.16
C ARG A 87 -15.18 -21.63 -11.02
N LEU A 88 -13.93 -21.40 -11.38
CA LEU A 88 -12.89 -21.01 -10.44
C LEU A 88 -12.83 -19.49 -10.38
N SER A 89 -12.71 -18.95 -9.17
CA SER A 89 -12.46 -17.54 -8.94
C SER A 89 -11.15 -17.37 -8.17
N THR A 90 -10.38 -16.37 -8.57
CA THR A 90 -9.22 -15.89 -7.83
C THR A 90 -9.62 -14.65 -7.04
N TRP A 91 -8.88 -14.37 -5.96
CA TRP A 91 -8.96 -13.14 -5.19
C TRP A 91 -7.61 -12.43 -5.24
N THR A 92 -7.65 -11.12 -5.51
CA THR A 92 -6.52 -10.20 -5.33
C THR A 92 -6.97 -9.11 -4.35
N PRO A 93 -6.21 -8.85 -3.26
CA PRO A 93 -6.54 -7.77 -2.34
C PRO A 93 -6.40 -6.37 -2.97
N THR A 94 -5.69 -6.23 -4.09
CA THR A 94 -5.61 -4.98 -4.86
C THR A 94 -6.96 -4.69 -5.51
N ARG A 95 -7.58 -3.56 -5.13
CA ARG A 95 -8.81 -3.04 -5.73
C ARG A 95 -8.56 -2.87 -7.24
N GLU A 96 -9.25 -3.61 -8.09
CA GLU A 96 -9.13 -3.47 -9.55
C GLU A 96 -9.21 -1.99 -9.93
N LYS A 97 -8.21 -1.50 -10.68
CA LYS A 97 -8.22 -0.16 -11.23
C LYS A 97 -9.51 0.03 -12.01
N THR A 98 -10.37 0.95 -11.57
CA THR A 98 -11.42 1.50 -12.43
C THR A 98 -10.73 2.00 -13.70
N PRO A 99 -11.08 1.50 -14.91
CA PRO A 99 -10.59 2.09 -16.13
C PRO A 99 -11.14 3.52 -16.19
N THR A 100 -10.24 4.50 -16.33
CA THR A 100 -10.62 5.90 -16.63
C THR A 100 -11.20 5.97 -18.03
#